data_AF-A0A537ISX6-F1
#
_entry.id   AF-A0A537ISX6-F1
#
_cell.length_a   1.000
_cell.length_b   1.000
_cell.length_c   1.000
_cell.angle_alpha   90.00
_cell.angle_beta   90.00
_cell.angle_gamma   90.00
#
_symmetry.space_group_name_H-M   'P 1'
#
loop_
_entity.id
_entity.type
_entity.pdbx_description
1 polymer ?
#
loop_
_entity_poly.entity_id
_entity_poly.type
_entity_poly.pdbx_seq_one_letter_code
_entity_poly.pdbx_strand_id
1 'polypeptide(L)'
;LLRKSKVVRLMELFNVEIQSVENNSIEAAFHSQDYMKAREVKAPLVNWLPSENNMIGEVVMPDASRTKGPVETNIRQEKVGNIIQMVRFGFGRIDSLNAERVTVYYAHR
;
A
#
# COMPACT_ATOMS: atom_id res chain seq x y z
N LEU A 1 11.74 -3.44 9.31
CA LEU A 1 11.04 -4.30 8.33
C LEU A 1 11.95 -4.63 7.16
N LEU A 2 12.43 -3.61 6.46
CA LEU A 2 13.24 -3.73 5.25
C LEU A 2 14.72 -3.50 5.62
N ARG A 3 15.56 -4.52 5.39
CA ARG A 3 17.01 -4.52 5.68
C ARG A 3 17.68 -5.48 4.71
N LYS A 4 18.96 -5.24 4.37
CA LYS A 4 19.75 -6.12 3.49
C LYS A 4 19.63 -7.61 3.87
N SER A 5 19.52 -8.46 2.86
CA SER A 5 19.34 -9.93 2.95
C SER A 5 18.06 -10.38 3.66
N LYS A 6 17.08 -9.51 3.84
CA LYS A 6 15.73 -9.92 4.25
C LYS A 6 14.87 -10.22 3.03
N VAL A 7 14.09 -11.29 3.13
CA VAL A 7 13.01 -11.58 2.20
C VAL A 7 11.72 -10.96 2.72
N VAL A 8 11.01 -10.24 1.85
CA VAL A 8 9.65 -9.72 2.11
C VAL A 8 8.71 -10.18 1.01
N ARG A 9 7.42 -10.33 1.34
CA ARG A 9 6.39 -10.68 0.36
C ARG A 9 5.55 -9.46 0.02
N LEU A 10 5.55 -9.08 -1.25
CA LEU A 10 4.59 -8.15 -1.81
C LEU A 10 3.24 -8.85 -1.86
N MET A 11 2.24 -8.28 -1.19
CA MET A 11 0.91 -8.88 -1.07
C MET A 11 0.36 -9.24 -2.46
N GLU A 12 -0.20 -10.46 -2.57
CA GLU A 12 -0.75 -11.02 -3.81
C GLU A 12 0.17 -11.03 -5.05
N LEU A 13 1.49 -10.87 -4.88
CA LEU A 13 2.43 -10.83 -6.01
C LEU A 13 3.57 -11.86 -5.86
N PHE A 14 4.73 -11.45 -5.37
CA PHE A 14 5.90 -12.32 -5.20
C PHE A 14 6.77 -11.90 -4.01
N ASN A 15 7.77 -12.73 -3.72
CA ASN A 15 8.76 -12.51 -2.68
C ASN A 15 9.99 -11.86 -3.29
N VAL A 16 10.53 -10.84 -2.61
CA VAL A 16 11.75 -10.14 -3.01
C VAL A 16 12.77 -10.17 -1.88
N GLU A 17 14.04 -10.26 -2.25
CA GLU A 17 15.15 -10.15 -1.32
C GLU A 17 15.78 -8.76 -1.43
N ILE A 18 15.88 -8.07 -0.29
CA ILE A 18 16.46 -6.73 -0.19
C ILE A 18 17.98 -6.80 -0.40
N GLN A 19 18.48 -6.12 -1.42
CA GLN A 19 19.91 -6.08 -1.77
C GLN A 19 20.62 -4.90 -1.11
N SER A 20 19.99 -3.73 -1.12
CA SER A 20 20.52 -2.49 -0.55
C SER A 20 19.37 -1.63 0.01
N VAL A 21 19.73 -0.75 0.94
CA VAL A 21 18.83 0.28 1.50
C VAL A 21 19.63 1.56 1.59
N GLU A 22 19.41 2.47 0.66
CA GLU A 22 20.20 3.69 0.48
C GLU A 22 19.28 4.84 0.10
N ASN A 23 19.58 6.07 0.55
CA ASN A 23 18.88 7.28 0.08
C ASN A 23 17.34 7.21 0.09
N ASN A 24 16.76 6.57 1.11
CA ASN A 24 15.31 6.36 1.24
C ASN A 24 14.68 5.53 0.11
N SER A 25 15.49 4.77 -0.63
CA SER A 25 15.09 3.78 -1.62
C SER A 25 15.63 2.40 -1.24
N ILE A 26 15.06 1.39 -1.89
CA ILE A 26 15.37 -0.02 -1.65
C ILE A 26 15.54 -0.66 -3.02
N GLU A 27 16.69 -1.30 -3.21
CA GLU A 27 16.85 -2.24 -4.32
C GLU A 27 16.58 -3.65 -3.82
N ALA A 28 15.76 -4.38 -4.57
CA ALA A 28 15.40 -5.74 -4.24
C ALA A 28 15.43 -6.60 -5.50
N ALA A 29 15.85 -7.86 -5.34
CA ALA A 29 15.84 -8.84 -6.39
C ALA A 29 14.62 -9.77 -6.23
N PHE A 30 14.06 -10.22 -7.34
CA PHE A 30 13.07 -11.30 -7.32
C PHE A 30 13.68 -12.54 -6.65
N HIS A 31 13.00 -13.08 -5.65
CA HIS A 31 13.42 -14.29 -4.95
C HIS A 31 12.59 -15.51 -5.38
N SER A 32 11.26 -15.38 -5.34
CA SER A 32 10.33 -16.46 -5.70
C SER A 32 8.89 -15.99 -5.71
N GLN A 33 7.98 -16.67 -6.41
CA GLN A 33 6.55 -16.33 -6.42
C GLN A 33 5.74 -17.02 -5.30
N ASP A 34 6.09 -18.28 -4.98
CA ASP A 34 5.32 -19.14 -4.07
C ASP A 34 5.15 -18.53 -2.66
N TYR A 35 3.91 -18.57 -2.17
CA TYR A 35 3.56 -18.16 -0.82
C TYR A 35 4.22 -19.03 0.24
N MET A 36 4.39 -20.34 0.00
CA MET A 36 4.96 -21.26 0.98
C MET A 36 6.39 -20.89 1.35
N LYS A 37 7.19 -20.48 0.37
CA LYS A 37 8.55 -19.95 0.59
C LYS A 37 8.58 -18.72 1.49
N ALA A 38 7.61 -17.81 1.34
CA ALA A 38 7.49 -16.65 2.23
C ALA A 38 7.16 -17.06 3.67
N ARG A 39 6.28 -18.06 3.84
CA ARG A 39 5.88 -18.57 5.15
C ARG A 39 7.02 -19.27 5.88
N GLU A 40 7.81 -20.08 5.18
CA GLU A 40 8.98 -20.78 5.72
C GLU A 40 9.97 -19.81 6.38
N VAL A 41 10.28 -18.70 5.69
CA VAL A 41 11.22 -17.69 6.19
C VAL A 41 10.54 -16.61 7.04
N LYS A 42 9.24 -16.78 7.35
CA LYS A 42 8.41 -15.80 8.07
C LYS A 42 8.53 -14.40 7.48
N ALA A 43 8.57 -14.31 6.15
CA ALA A 43 8.66 -13.06 5.42
C ALA A 43 7.44 -12.18 5.76
N PRO A 44 7.66 -10.90 6.12
CA PRO A 44 6.55 -10.01 6.36
C PRO A 44 5.83 -9.66 5.05
N LEU A 45 4.51 -9.47 5.17
CA LEU A 45 3.66 -8.98 4.08
C LEU A 45 3.69 -7.46 4.00
N VAL A 46 3.94 -6.95 2.80
CA VAL A 46 4.01 -5.51 2.50
C VAL A 46 3.01 -5.18 1.41
N ASN A 47 2.12 -4.22 1.68
CA ASN A 47 1.27 -3.63 0.64
C ASN A 47 2.13 -2.77 -0.28
N TRP A 48 1.78 -2.73 -1.56
CA TRP A 48 2.60 -2.08 -2.59
C TRP A 48 1.71 -1.46 -3.66
N LEU A 49 2.29 -0.55 -4.42
CA LEU A 49 1.74 -0.01 -5.65
C LEU A 49 2.85 0.03 -6.70
N PRO A 50 2.54 -0.14 -8.00
CA PRO A 50 3.48 0.21 -9.06
C PRO A 50 3.90 1.69 -8.93
N SER A 51 5.08 2.06 -9.45
CA SER A 51 5.51 3.47 -9.44
C SER A 51 4.64 4.36 -10.34
N GLU A 52 4.04 3.76 -11.36
CA GLU A 52 3.19 4.41 -12.36
C GLU A 52 1.72 4.05 -12.15
N ASN A 53 0.83 4.78 -12.83
CA ASN A 53 -0.61 4.52 -12.81
C ASN A 53 -1.26 4.55 -11.41
N ASN A 54 -0.86 5.56 -10.62
CA ASN A 54 -1.42 5.86 -9.31
C ASN A 54 -2.26 7.14 -9.33
N MET A 55 -3.10 7.33 -8.32
CA MET A 55 -3.83 8.56 -8.07
C MET A 55 -3.46 9.15 -6.70
N ILE A 56 -3.69 10.45 -6.48
CA ILE A 56 -3.46 11.07 -5.18
C ILE A 56 -4.59 10.67 -4.22
N GLY A 57 -4.25 10.00 -3.12
CA GLY A 57 -5.14 9.77 -1.99
C GLY A 57 -4.83 10.73 -0.85
N GLU A 58 -5.88 11.25 -0.23
CA GLU A 58 -5.81 11.98 1.03
C GLU A 58 -6.77 11.36 2.03
N VAL A 59 -6.26 11.06 3.23
CA VAL A 59 -7.07 10.55 4.34
C VAL A 59 -7.15 11.61 5.43
N VAL A 60 -8.38 12.00 5.78
CA VAL A 60 -8.68 12.85 6.94
C VAL A 60 -8.86 11.95 8.15
N MET A 61 -8.00 12.13 9.14
CA MET A 61 -7.98 11.36 10.38
C MET A 61 -8.98 11.93 11.41
N PRO A 62 -9.35 11.18 12.48
CA PRO A 62 -10.30 11.65 13.49
C PRO A 62 -9.90 12.92 14.23
N ASP A 63 -8.60 13.22 14.29
CA ASP A 63 -8.03 14.45 14.86
C ASP A 63 -7.95 15.61 13.84
N ALA A 64 -8.63 15.46 12.69
CA ALA A 64 -8.60 16.36 11.54
C ALA A 64 -7.25 16.52 10.84
N SER A 65 -6.21 15.75 11.21
CA SER A 65 -4.96 15.70 10.46
C SER A 65 -5.16 15.03 9.09
N ARG A 66 -4.31 15.37 8.12
CA ARG A 66 -4.39 14.86 6.74
C ARG A 66 -3.14 14.07 6.40
N THR A 67 -3.32 12.82 5.98
CA THR A 67 -2.25 11.96 5.45
C THR A 67 -2.41 11.84 3.94
N LYS A 68 -1.34 12.11 3.18
CA LYS A 68 -1.34 12.01 1.71
C LYS A 68 -0.47 10.84 1.26
N GLY A 69 -0.88 10.18 0.18
CA GLY A 69 -0.10 9.10 -0.43
C GLY A 69 -0.70 8.65 -1.77
N PRO A 70 0.02 7.82 -2.53
CA PRO A 70 -0.52 7.21 -3.74
C PRO A 70 -1.60 6.18 -3.38
N VAL A 71 -2.61 6.05 -4.25
CA VAL A 71 -3.65 5.02 -4.21
C VAL A 71 -3.84 4.39 -5.58
N GLU A 72 -4.37 3.16 -5.62
CA GLU A 72 -4.70 2.46 -6.86
C GLU A 72 -5.71 3.26 -7.70
N THR A 73 -5.53 3.27 -9.02
CA THR A 73 -6.43 3.98 -9.94
C THR A 73 -7.82 3.35 -10.05
N ASN A 74 -7.98 2.08 -9.64
CA ASN A 74 -9.29 1.42 -9.56
C ASN A 74 -10.28 2.16 -8.65
N ILE A 75 -9.79 2.96 -7.70
CA ILE A 75 -10.64 3.80 -6.85
C ILE A 75 -11.52 4.77 -7.64
N ARG A 76 -11.17 5.09 -8.89
CA ARG A 76 -12.00 5.91 -9.79
C ARG A 76 -13.35 5.29 -10.12
N GLN A 77 -13.49 3.97 -9.94
CA GLN A 77 -14.72 3.23 -10.17
C GLN A 77 -15.64 3.23 -8.94
N GLU A 78 -15.13 3.64 -7.78
CA GLU A 78 -15.90 3.75 -6.54
C GLU A 78 -16.78 5.00 -6.52
N LYS A 79 -17.76 5.01 -5.62
CA LYS A 79 -18.70 6.13 -5.46
C LYS A 79 -18.40 6.91 -4.19
N VAL A 80 -18.63 8.22 -4.26
CA VAL A 80 -18.69 9.06 -3.05
C VAL A 80 -19.75 8.49 -2.10
N GLY A 81 -19.39 8.36 -0.83
CA GLY A 81 -20.18 7.73 0.21
C GLY A 81 -19.84 6.26 0.48
N ASN A 82 -19.15 5.56 -0.43
CA ASN A 82 -18.74 4.17 -0.20
C ASN A 82 -17.72 4.07 0.93
N ILE A 83 -17.79 2.99 1.71
CA ILE A 83 -16.77 2.63 2.70
C ILE A 83 -15.79 1.67 2.03
N ILE A 84 -14.51 2.02 2.05
CA ILE A 84 -13.43 1.23 1.48
C ILE A 84 -12.47 0.75 2.57
N GLN A 85 -11.79 -0.36 2.30
CA GLN A 85 -10.67 -0.83 3.12
C GLN A 85 -9.35 -0.41 2.47
N MET A 86 -8.58 0.44 3.14
CA MET A 86 -7.20 0.73 2.80
C MET A 86 -6.33 -0.32 3.50
N VAL A 87 -5.85 -1.30 2.72
CA VAL A 87 -5.18 -2.50 3.22
C VAL A 87 -4.03 -2.14 4.17
N ARG A 88 -4.05 -2.72 5.38
CA ARG A 88 -3.11 -2.48 6.51
C ARG A 88 -3.08 -1.04 7.06
N PHE A 89 -3.94 -0.16 6.58
CA PHE A 89 -4.13 1.20 7.10
C PHE A 89 -5.43 1.29 7.93
N GLY A 90 -6.58 0.88 7.39
CA GLY A 90 -7.87 0.88 8.06
C GLY A 90 -9.05 1.05 7.09
N PHE A 91 -10.24 1.27 7.62
CA PHE A 91 -11.46 1.54 6.85
C PHE A 91 -11.76 3.04 6.83
N GLY A 92 -12.39 3.51 5.75
CA GLY A 92 -12.81 4.90 5.64
C GLY A 92 -13.86 5.12 4.56
N ARG A 93 -14.60 6.22 4.69
CA ARG A 93 -15.65 6.62 3.74
C ARG A 93 -15.08 7.57 2.68
N ILE A 94 -15.34 7.32 1.41
CA ILE A 94 -15.02 8.27 0.33
C ILE A 94 -15.90 9.52 0.51
N ASP A 95 -15.26 10.66 0.73
CA ASP A 95 -15.93 11.95 0.91
C ASP A 95 -15.98 12.75 -0.38
N SER A 96 -14.90 12.71 -1.17
CA SER A 96 -14.86 13.29 -2.51
C SER A 96 -13.96 12.48 -3.44
N LEU A 97 -14.30 12.49 -4.72
CA LEU A 97 -13.56 11.82 -5.79
C LEU A 97 -13.62 12.69 -7.05
N ASN A 98 -12.46 13.00 -7.62
CA ASN A 98 -12.32 13.63 -8.92
C ASN A 98 -11.22 12.94 -9.75
N ALA A 99 -10.90 13.47 -10.93
CA ALA A 99 -9.93 12.83 -11.84
C ALA A 99 -8.51 12.67 -11.27
N GLU A 100 -8.12 13.57 -10.36
CA GLU A 100 -6.75 13.67 -9.82
C GLU A 100 -6.64 13.13 -8.40
N ARG A 101 -7.71 13.21 -7.60
CA ARG A 101 -7.68 12.97 -6.15
C ARG A 101 -8.93 12.29 -5.62
N VAL A 102 -8.73 11.44 -4.61
CA VAL A 102 -9.76 10.95 -3.69
C VAL A 102 -9.48 11.46 -2.27
N THR A 103 -10.53 11.88 -1.58
CA THR A 103 -10.49 12.21 -0.14
C THR A 103 -11.31 11.18 0.61
N VAL A 104 -10.72 10.59 1.65
CA VAL A 104 -11.34 9.55 2.48
C VAL A 104 -11.35 10.02 3.93
N TYR A 105 -12.49 9.89 4.61
CA TYR A 105 -12.56 10.10 6.05
C TYR A 105 -12.36 8.76 6.76
N TYR A 106 -11.33 8.71 7.60
CA TYR A 106 -10.99 7.51 8.35
C TYR A 106 -12.07 7.15 9.36
N ALA A 107 -12.37 5.86 9.47
CA ALA A 107 -13.32 5.32 10.44
C ALA A 107 -12.61 4.60 11.59
N HIS A 108 -11.99 3.45 11.31
CA HIS A 108 -11.32 2.60 12.31
C HIS A 108 -10.37 1.61 11.63
N ARG A 109 -9.63 0.82 12.41
CA ARG A 109 -8.72 -0.24 11.95
C ARG A 109 -8.90 -1.49 12.79
#